data_AF-A0A6J6E026-F1
#
_entry.id   AF-A0A6J6E026-F1
#
_cell.length_a   1.000
_cell.length_b   1.000
_cell.length_c   1.000
_cell.angle_alpha   90.00
_cell.angle_beta   90.00
_cell.angle_gamma   90.00
#
_symmetry.space_group_name_H-M   'P 1'
#
loop_
_entity.id
_entity.type
_entity.pdbx_description
1 polymer ?
#
loop_
_entity_poly.entity_id
_entity_poly.type
_entity_poly.pdbx_seq_one_letter_code
_entity_poly.pdbx_strand_id
1 'polypeptide(L)'
;MAKPTVKQIKSLQGFNRIAGVFHLLQMLAVLALANDFALPVTGTYLNGPPGTAFGSPVVILETPVGLAVALFLGLSALFHFIVSSGNFFKRYSASLMKNQNIFRWVEYSLSSSVMIVLIAQICGIGDVVALLAIFGVNASMILFGWLQEKYTQPKDGDLLPFWFGCIAGIVPWLGLLVYVIAPGSTSDVAIPGFVYGIIISLFLFFNSFALVQYLQYRGKGKWSNYLRGERAYIVLSLVAKSALAWQIFSGTLIPA
;
A
#
# COMPACT_ATOMS: atom_id res chain seq x y z
N MET A 1 7.67 -27.14 -1.92
CA MET A 1 6.31 -26.55 -1.76
C MET A 1 5.30 -27.45 -2.47
N ALA A 2 4.03 -27.51 -2.04
CA ALA A 2 3.03 -28.32 -2.75
C ALA A 2 2.69 -27.67 -4.10
N LYS A 3 2.74 -28.43 -5.21
CA LYS A 3 2.44 -27.88 -6.53
C LYS A 3 0.94 -27.57 -6.66
N PRO A 4 0.54 -26.39 -7.18
CA PRO A 4 -0.86 -26.08 -7.42
C PRO A 4 -1.49 -27.00 -8.46
N THR A 5 -2.78 -27.32 -8.29
CA THR A 5 -3.56 -28.00 -9.34
C THR A 5 -4.24 -26.99 -10.28
N VAL A 6 -4.50 -27.40 -11.52
CA VAL A 6 -5.24 -26.59 -12.51
C VAL A 6 -6.61 -26.15 -11.98
N LYS A 7 -7.32 -27.04 -11.27
CA LYS A 7 -8.63 -26.73 -10.65
C LYS A 7 -8.50 -25.62 -9.60
N GLN A 8 -7.47 -25.67 -8.75
CA GLN A 8 -7.23 -24.63 -7.75
C GLN A 8 -6.87 -23.28 -8.38
N ILE A 9 -6.09 -23.27 -9.46
CA ILE A 9 -5.76 -22.03 -10.18
C ILE A 9 -7.00 -21.45 -10.86
N LYS A 10 -7.86 -22.29 -11.48
CA LYS A 10 -9.14 -21.81 -12.02
C LYS A 10 -10.03 -21.15 -10.96
N SER A 11 -10.05 -21.66 -9.73
CA SER A 11 -10.81 -21.02 -8.64
C SER A 11 -10.30 -19.59 -8.32
N LEU A 12 -9.00 -19.32 -8.50
CA LEU A 12 -8.43 -17.99 -8.29
C LEU A 12 -8.87 -16.99 -9.36
N GLN A 13 -9.28 -17.44 -10.54
CA GLN A 13 -9.83 -16.55 -11.56
C GLN A 13 -11.11 -15.88 -11.08
N GLY A 14 -12.05 -16.68 -10.54
CA GLY A 14 -13.28 -16.16 -9.95
C GLY A 14 -13.00 -15.29 -8.72
N PHE A 15 -12.05 -15.71 -7.88
CA PHE A 15 -11.67 -14.95 -6.69
C PHE A 15 -11.10 -13.57 -7.01
N ASN A 16 -10.22 -13.47 -8.02
CA ASN A 16 -9.72 -12.18 -8.50
C ASN A 16 -10.84 -11.30 -9.07
N ARG A 17 -11.78 -11.86 -9.85
CA ARG A 17 -12.91 -11.09 -10.38
C ARG A 17 -13.77 -10.50 -9.27
N ILE A 18 -14.09 -11.29 -8.25
CA ILE A 18 -14.88 -10.84 -7.11
C ILE A 18 -14.17 -9.69 -6.38
N ALA A 19 -12.88 -9.84 -6.07
CA ALA A 19 -12.09 -8.77 -5.46
C ALA A 19 -12.04 -7.51 -6.34
N GLY A 20 -11.83 -7.69 -7.65
CA GLY A 20 -11.83 -6.59 -8.62
C GLY A 20 -13.15 -5.84 -8.68
N VAL A 21 -14.28 -6.54 -8.65
CA VAL A 21 -15.62 -5.91 -8.60
C VAL A 21 -15.81 -5.11 -7.31
N PHE A 22 -15.43 -5.65 -6.15
CA PHE A 22 -15.53 -4.89 -4.90
C PHE A 22 -14.65 -3.65 -4.88
N HIS A 23 -13.44 -3.71 -5.43
CA HIS A 23 -12.60 -2.52 -5.58
C HIS A 23 -13.22 -1.51 -6.54
N LEU A 24 -13.75 -1.96 -7.68
CA LEU A 24 -14.39 -1.09 -8.67
C LEU A 24 -15.62 -0.38 -8.10
N LEU A 25 -16.50 -1.10 -7.41
CA LEU A 25 -17.70 -0.52 -6.81
C LEU A 25 -17.34 0.53 -5.75
N GLN A 26 -16.33 0.27 -4.92
CA GLN A 26 -15.85 1.26 -3.96
C GLN A 26 -15.22 2.47 -4.63
N MET A 27 -14.43 2.28 -5.70
CA MET A 27 -13.87 3.38 -6.50
C MET A 27 -14.98 4.28 -7.04
N LEU A 28 -16.01 3.69 -7.65
CA LEU A 28 -17.15 4.45 -8.19
C LEU A 28 -17.92 5.18 -7.09
N ALA A 29 -18.12 4.55 -5.93
CA ALA A 29 -18.78 5.18 -4.80
C ALA A 29 -17.99 6.38 -4.28
N VAL A 30 -16.66 6.27 -4.12
CA VAL A 30 -15.81 7.39 -3.71
C VAL A 30 -15.87 8.52 -4.75
N LEU A 31 -15.75 8.22 -6.04
CA LEU A 31 -15.81 9.23 -7.11
C LEU A 31 -17.15 9.96 -7.16
N ALA A 32 -18.26 9.26 -6.86
CA ALA A 32 -19.59 9.84 -6.92
C ALA A 32 -19.96 10.66 -5.67
N LEU A 33 -19.37 10.34 -4.51
CA LEU A 33 -19.82 10.85 -3.21
C LEU A 33 -18.81 11.75 -2.49
N ALA A 34 -17.54 11.76 -2.90
CA ALA A 34 -16.51 12.56 -2.24
C ALA A 34 -16.66 14.05 -2.55
N ASN A 35 -16.41 14.89 -1.56
CA ASN A 35 -16.20 16.32 -1.75
C ASN A 35 -14.82 16.63 -2.40
N ASP A 36 -14.54 17.92 -2.63
CA ASP A 36 -13.31 18.40 -3.27
C ASP A 36 -12.13 18.61 -2.29
N PHE A 37 -12.12 17.94 -1.13
CA PHE A 37 -11.05 18.09 -0.14
C PHE A 37 -9.67 17.75 -0.73
N ALA A 38 -8.72 18.65 -0.52
CA ALA A 38 -7.36 18.53 -1.02
C ALA A 38 -6.33 18.77 0.09
N LEU A 39 -5.17 18.11 -0.03
CA LEU A 39 -4.05 18.27 0.90
C LEU A 39 -2.86 18.93 0.19
N PRO A 40 -2.21 19.92 0.82
CA PRO A 40 -1.13 20.68 0.19
C PRO A 40 0.13 19.83 0.06
N VAL A 41 0.86 20.06 -1.03
CA VAL A 41 2.24 19.61 -1.23
C VAL A 41 3.12 20.84 -1.32
N THR A 42 4.05 20.98 -0.38
CA THR A 42 4.78 22.21 -0.12
C THR A 42 6.27 22.09 -0.40
N GLY A 43 6.91 23.22 -0.69
CA GLY A 43 8.36 23.37 -0.66
C GLY A 43 8.77 24.46 0.32
N THR A 44 9.85 24.22 1.07
CA THR A 44 10.47 25.23 1.94
C THR A 44 11.86 25.53 1.40
N TYR A 45 12.05 26.72 0.83
CA TYR A 45 13.29 27.08 0.12
C TYR A 45 14.21 27.95 0.97
N LEU A 46 15.51 27.89 0.68
CA LEU A 46 16.49 28.78 1.30
C LEU A 46 16.18 30.23 0.95
N ASN A 47 16.27 31.11 1.94
CA ASN A 47 16.19 32.57 1.76
C ASN A 47 17.51 33.24 2.19
N GLY A 48 18.62 32.51 2.07
CA GLY A 48 19.96 32.89 2.52
C GLY A 48 20.93 31.71 2.44
N PRO A 49 22.19 31.85 2.91
CA PRO A 49 23.15 30.75 2.98
C PRO A 49 22.64 29.56 3.82
N PRO A 50 23.06 28.31 3.55
CA PRO A 50 22.69 27.15 4.35
C PRO A 50 22.97 27.34 5.84
N GLY A 51 22.00 26.98 6.70
CA GLY A 51 22.10 27.13 8.16
C GLY A 51 21.64 28.49 8.71
N THR A 52 21.09 29.38 7.88
CA THR A 52 20.62 30.71 8.30
C THR A 52 19.09 30.84 8.32
N ALA A 53 18.47 31.19 7.19
CA ALA A 53 17.05 31.48 7.07
C ALA A 53 16.38 30.65 5.96
N PHE A 54 15.15 30.25 6.22
CA PHE A 54 14.26 29.60 5.27
C PHE A 54 13.07 30.53 4.98
N GLY A 55 12.57 30.49 3.75
CA GLY A 55 11.29 31.10 3.42
C GLY A 55 10.13 30.36 4.10
N SER A 56 8.95 30.98 4.11
CA SER A 56 7.72 30.27 4.51
C SER A 56 7.41 29.15 3.51
N PRO A 57 6.83 28.02 3.95
CA PRO A 57 6.41 26.95 3.04
C PRO A 57 5.45 27.48 1.98
N VAL A 58 5.68 27.14 0.71
CA VAL A 58 4.79 27.48 -0.41
C VAL A 58 4.13 26.22 -0.96
N VAL A 59 2.84 26.30 -1.29
CA VAL A 59 2.12 25.19 -1.93
C VAL A 59 2.53 25.10 -3.40
N ILE A 60 3.09 23.96 -3.79
CA ILE A 60 3.53 23.65 -5.16
C ILE A 60 2.37 23.05 -5.96
N LEU A 61 1.63 22.13 -5.33
CA LEU A 61 0.44 21.48 -5.87
C LEU A 61 -0.44 20.98 -4.73
N GLU A 62 -1.63 20.53 -5.05
CA GLU A 62 -2.55 19.92 -4.08
C GLU A 62 -2.90 18.49 -4.51
N THR A 63 -3.06 17.62 -3.53
CA THR A 63 -3.50 16.25 -3.73
C THR A 63 -5.02 16.18 -3.58
N PRO A 64 -5.79 16.00 -4.67
CA PRO A 64 -7.24 15.80 -4.57
C PRO A 64 -7.52 14.45 -3.91
N VAL A 65 -7.90 14.47 -2.63
CA VAL A 65 -7.88 13.26 -1.78
C VAL A 65 -8.90 12.23 -2.27
N GLY A 66 -10.09 12.63 -2.69
CA GLY A 66 -11.09 11.73 -3.28
C GLY A 66 -10.58 11.00 -4.52
N LEU A 67 -9.90 11.72 -5.43
CA LEU A 67 -9.30 11.13 -6.63
C LEU A 67 -8.13 10.19 -6.30
N ALA A 68 -7.30 10.55 -5.32
CA ALA A 68 -6.18 9.70 -4.89
C ALA A 68 -6.67 8.41 -4.19
N VAL A 69 -7.78 8.47 -3.44
CA VAL A 69 -8.45 7.29 -2.87
C VAL A 69 -9.01 6.40 -3.98
N ALA A 70 -9.73 6.99 -4.93
CA ALA A 70 -10.25 6.27 -6.10
C ALA A 70 -9.11 5.63 -6.92
N LEU A 71 -7.95 6.30 -7.03
CA LEU A 71 -6.79 5.79 -7.76
C LEU A 71 -6.29 4.46 -7.19
N PHE A 72 -6.05 4.35 -5.88
CA PHE A 72 -5.52 3.09 -5.32
C PHE A 72 -6.55 1.95 -5.37
N LEU A 73 -7.84 2.25 -5.28
CA LEU A 73 -8.92 1.28 -5.48
C LEU A 73 -8.98 0.82 -6.94
N GLY A 74 -8.92 1.76 -7.87
CA GLY A 74 -8.93 1.52 -9.31
C GLY A 74 -7.72 0.72 -9.79
N LEU A 75 -6.52 0.98 -9.25
CA LEU A 75 -5.33 0.17 -9.51
C LEU A 75 -5.56 -1.30 -9.12
N SER A 76 -6.08 -1.59 -7.92
CA SER A 76 -6.39 -2.98 -7.56
C SER A 76 -7.47 -3.60 -8.45
N ALA A 77 -8.55 -2.87 -8.75
CA ALA A 77 -9.60 -3.35 -9.65
C ALA A 77 -9.03 -3.73 -11.03
N LEU A 78 -8.23 -2.83 -11.62
CA LEU A 78 -7.57 -3.03 -12.90
C LEU A 78 -6.70 -4.29 -12.90
N PHE A 79 -5.79 -4.44 -11.93
CA PHE A 79 -4.89 -5.59 -11.89
C PHE A 79 -5.63 -6.90 -11.64
N HIS A 80 -6.69 -6.91 -10.82
CA HIS A 80 -7.56 -8.07 -10.65
C HIS A 80 -8.26 -8.48 -11.96
N PHE A 81 -8.74 -7.51 -12.75
CA PHE A 81 -9.32 -7.80 -14.06
C PHE A 81 -8.27 -8.27 -15.06
N ILE A 82 -7.08 -7.67 -15.07
CA ILE A 82 -5.94 -8.11 -15.89
C ILE A 82 -5.61 -9.57 -15.58
N VAL A 83 -5.33 -9.92 -14.33
CA VAL A 83 -4.92 -11.29 -13.97
C VAL A 83 -6.01 -12.32 -14.22
N SER A 84 -7.29 -11.92 -14.30
CA SER A 84 -8.40 -12.82 -14.58
C SER A 84 -8.77 -12.94 -16.07
N SER A 85 -8.04 -12.27 -16.97
CA SER A 85 -8.41 -12.11 -18.39
C SER A 85 -7.43 -12.77 -19.37
N GLY A 86 -7.98 -13.56 -20.31
CA GLY A 86 -7.31 -14.06 -21.50
C GLY A 86 -5.86 -14.54 -21.31
N ASN A 87 -4.93 -13.95 -22.07
CA ASN A 87 -3.51 -14.30 -22.05
C ASN A 87 -2.81 -13.92 -20.73
N PHE A 88 -3.30 -12.91 -20.01
CA PHE A 88 -2.73 -12.53 -18.71
C PHE A 88 -3.05 -13.58 -17.65
N PHE A 89 -4.23 -14.18 -17.66
CA PHE A 89 -4.54 -15.30 -16.76
C PHE A 89 -3.62 -16.50 -16.99
N LYS A 90 -3.22 -16.78 -18.25
CA LYS A 90 -2.22 -17.82 -18.56
C LYS A 90 -0.85 -17.50 -17.93
N ARG A 91 -0.39 -16.25 -18.05
CA ARG A 91 0.89 -15.78 -17.47
C ARG A 91 0.85 -15.79 -15.94
N TYR A 92 -0.24 -15.32 -15.35
CA TYR A 92 -0.50 -15.38 -13.91
C TYR A 92 -0.44 -16.83 -13.42
N SER A 93 -1.19 -17.73 -14.05
CA SER A 93 -1.19 -19.17 -13.73
C SER A 93 0.21 -19.77 -13.80
N ALA A 94 0.97 -19.49 -14.85
CA ALA A 94 2.34 -19.99 -15.01
C ALA A 94 3.30 -19.45 -13.94
N SER A 95 3.10 -18.22 -13.47
CA SER A 95 3.88 -17.61 -12.39
C SER A 95 3.53 -18.24 -11.03
N LEU A 96 2.25 -18.48 -10.76
CA LEU A 96 1.82 -19.16 -9.53
C LEU A 96 2.42 -20.57 -9.39
N MET A 97 2.60 -21.29 -10.52
CA MET A 97 3.27 -22.60 -10.52
C MET A 97 4.76 -22.52 -10.13
N LYS A 98 5.35 -21.33 -10.18
CA LYS A 98 6.72 -21.01 -9.77
C LYS A 98 6.77 -20.29 -8.43
N ASN A 99 5.67 -20.28 -7.67
CA ASN A 99 5.53 -19.55 -6.40
C ASN A 99 5.77 -18.03 -6.55
N GLN A 100 5.30 -17.45 -7.67
CA GLN A 100 5.46 -16.04 -7.98
C GLN A 100 4.14 -15.39 -8.38
N ASN A 101 3.98 -14.13 -8.00
CA ASN A 101 2.95 -13.26 -8.58
C ASN A 101 3.49 -11.86 -8.85
N ILE A 102 4.03 -11.66 -10.05
CA ILE A 102 4.60 -10.38 -10.49
C ILE A 102 3.54 -9.28 -10.56
N PHE A 103 2.30 -9.62 -10.96
CA PHE A 103 1.21 -8.65 -11.05
C PHE A 103 0.89 -8.01 -9.70
N ARG A 104 0.93 -8.79 -8.62
CA ARG A 104 0.76 -8.29 -7.25
C ARG A 104 1.81 -7.23 -6.90
N TRP A 105 3.06 -7.49 -7.21
CA TRP A 105 4.15 -6.57 -6.86
C TRP A 105 4.13 -5.30 -7.68
N VAL A 106 3.79 -5.37 -8.97
CA VAL A 106 3.60 -4.17 -9.81
C VAL A 106 2.41 -3.34 -9.32
N GLU A 107 1.31 -3.98 -8.94
CA GLU A 107 0.17 -3.27 -8.39
C GLU A 107 0.49 -2.63 -7.05
N TYR A 108 1.02 -3.39 -6.09
CA TYR A 108 1.31 -2.89 -4.75
C TYR A 108 2.39 -1.80 -4.76
N SER A 109 3.36 -1.83 -5.67
CA SER A 109 4.39 -0.78 -5.74
C SER A 109 3.80 0.59 -6.09
N LEU A 110 2.62 0.61 -6.71
CA LEU A 110 1.87 1.83 -7.02
C LEU A 110 0.81 2.09 -5.95
N SER A 111 -0.12 1.14 -5.74
CA SER A 111 -1.29 1.36 -4.91
C SER A 111 -0.93 1.57 -3.44
N SER A 112 -0.05 0.74 -2.86
CA SER A 112 0.36 0.91 -1.46
C SER A 112 1.21 2.18 -1.26
N SER A 113 1.93 2.61 -2.30
CA SER A 113 2.74 3.83 -2.27
C SER A 113 1.85 5.08 -2.31
N VAL A 114 0.77 5.08 -3.11
CA VAL A 114 -0.28 6.11 -3.04
C VAL A 114 -0.92 6.13 -1.65
N MET A 115 -1.25 4.97 -1.09
CA MET A 115 -1.87 4.87 0.24
C MET A 115 -0.99 5.48 1.34
N ILE A 116 0.30 5.14 1.39
CA ILE A 116 1.18 5.65 2.45
C ILE A 116 1.48 7.15 2.29
N VAL A 117 1.51 7.68 1.06
CA VAL A 117 1.58 9.12 0.81
C VAL A 117 0.34 9.84 1.35
N LEU A 118 -0.87 9.30 1.11
CA LEU A 118 -2.09 9.87 1.66
C LEU A 118 -2.10 9.84 3.20
N ILE A 119 -1.67 8.73 3.81
CA ILE A 119 -1.56 8.64 5.27
C ILE A 119 -0.55 9.68 5.80
N ALA A 120 0.58 9.86 5.12
CA ALA A 120 1.58 10.87 5.46
C ALA A 120 1.00 12.29 5.42
N GLN A 121 0.27 12.64 4.36
CA GLN A 121 -0.36 13.96 4.26
C GLN A 121 -1.44 14.17 5.31
N ILE A 122 -2.23 13.13 5.65
CA ILE A 122 -3.21 13.18 6.74
C ILE A 122 -2.55 13.42 8.09
N CYS A 123 -1.31 12.94 8.28
CA CYS A 123 -0.49 13.23 9.47
C CYS A 123 0.17 14.61 9.43
N GLY A 124 -0.04 15.40 8.37
CA GLY A 124 0.53 16.75 8.20
C GLY A 124 1.86 16.80 7.46
N ILE A 125 2.35 15.68 6.90
CA ILE A 125 3.58 15.68 6.08
C ILE A 125 3.26 16.31 4.72
N GLY A 126 3.64 17.58 4.52
CA GLY A 126 3.40 18.31 3.27
C GLY A 126 4.61 18.43 2.33
N ASP A 127 5.82 18.25 2.83
CA ASP A 127 7.04 18.47 2.03
C ASP A 127 7.12 17.54 0.80
N VAL A 128 7.32 18.12 -0.38
CA VAL A 128 7.32 17.39 -1.67
C VAL A 128 8.40 16.32 -1.73
N VAL A 129 9.58 16.56 -1.13
CA VAL A 129 10.69 15.60 -1.13
C VAL A 129 10.39 14.48 -0.14
N ALA A 130 9.81 14.79 1.03
CA ALA A 130 9.37 13.79 1.99
C ALA A 130 8.33 12.84 1.38
N LEU A 131 7.32 13.37 0.69
CA LEU A 131 6.28 12.57 0.05
C LEU A 131 6.85 11.71 -1.09
N LEU A 132 7.74 12.27 -1.92
CA LEU A 132 8.43 11.53 -2.98
C LEU A 132 9.29 10.39 -2.40
N ALA A 133 10.04 10.66 -1.33
CA ALA A 133 10.89 9.68 -0.67
C ALA A 133 10.05 8.56 -0.01
N ILE A 134 8.94 8.92 0.65
CA ILE A 134 7.97 7.97 1.22
C ILE A 134 7.41 7.05 0.12
N PHE A 135 7.00 7.61 -1.01
CA PHE A 135 6.54 6.82 -2.15
C PHE A 135 7.63 5.87 -2.64
N GLY A 136 8.84 6.39 -2.85
CA GLY A 136 9.98 5.62 -3.36
C GLY A 136 10.39 4.47 -2.44
N VAL A 137 10.55 4.74 -1.14
CA VAL A 137 10.97 3.71 -0.16
C VAL A 137 9.89 2.66 0.06
N ASN A 138 8.60 3.03 -0.01
CA ASN A 138 7.51 2.06 0.04
C ASN A 138 7.47 1.20 -1.24
N ALA A 139 7.70 1.79 -2.42
CA ALA A 139 7.88 1.01 -3.63
C ALA A 139 9.08 0.05 -3.51
N SER A 140 10.19 0.49 -2.92
CA SER A 140 11.35 -0.38 -2.64
C SER A 140 11.00 -1.57 -1.75
N MET A 141 10.22 -1.37 -0.67
CA MET A 141 9.71 -2.48 0.17
C MET A 141 9.01 -3.54 -0.69
N ILE A 142 8.16 -3.11 -1.61
CA ILE A 142 7.42 -4.01 -2.51
C ILE A 142 8.36 -4.73 -3.48
N LEU A 143 9.32 -4.01 -4.08
CA LEU A 143 10.29 -4.60 -4.99
C LEU A 143 11.18 -5.62 -4.28
N PHE A 144 11.50 -5.43 -3.01
CA PHE A 144 12.20 -6.45 -2.21
C PHE A 144 11.35 -7.72 -1.99
N GLY A 145 10.04 -7.59 -1.80
CA GLY A 145 9.12 -8.74 -1.80
C GLY A 145 9.10 -9.49 -3.13
N TRP A 146 9.15 -8.75 -4.25
CA TRP A 146 9.32 -9.37 -5.56
C TRP A 146 10.67 -10.09 -5.68
N LEU A 147 11.77 -9.48 -5.26
CA LEU A 147 13.10 -10.12 -5.30
C LEU A 147 13.15 -11.39 -4.45
N GLN A 148 12.48 -11.43 -3.29
CA GLN A 148 12.28 -12.64 -2.50
C GLN A 148 11.62 -13.72 -3.38
N GLU A 149 10.50 -13.42 -4.03
CA GLU A 149 9.80 -14.36 -4.93
C GLU A 149 10.60 -14.80 -6.15
N LYS A 150 11.47 -13.93 -6.65
CA LYS A 150 12.24 -14.19 -7.87
C LYS A 150 13.44 -15.10 -7.63
N TYR A 151 14.18 -14.88 -6.54
CA TYR A 151 15.51 -15.47 -6.35
C TYR A 151 15.58 -16.57 -5.30
N THR A 152 14.56 -16.71 -4.45
CA THR A 152 14.57 -17.67 -3.33
C THR A 152 13.43 -18.68 -3.47
N GLN A 153 13.56 -19.82 -2.81
CA GLN A 153 12.54 -20.87 -2.75
C GLN A 153 12.07 -21.06 -1.31
N PRO A 154 10.76 -21.21 -1.07
CA PRO A 154 10.26 -21.48 0.27
C PRO A 154 10.96 -22.68 0.93
N LYS A 155 11.41 -22.48 2.18
CA LYS A 155 12.24 -23.38 3.00
C LYS A 155 13.74 -23.45 2.67
N ASP A 156 14.27 -22.62 1.77
CA ASP A 156 15.72 -22.54 1.56
C ASP A 156 16.49 -21.85 2.71
N GLY A 157 15.77 -21.10 3.55
CA GLY A 157 16.34 -20.37 4.69
C GLY A 157 16.78 -18.95 4.36
N ASP A 158 16.75 -18.55 3.09
CA ASP A 158 17.11 -17.21 2.65
C ASP A 158 15.89 -16.28 2.77
N LEU A 159 16.01 -15.29 3.65
CA LEU A 159 15.03 -14.22 3.87
C LEU A 159 15.68 -12.84 3.70
N LEU A 160 16.86 -12.75 3.10
CA LEU A 160 17.59 -11.49 3.00
C LEU A 160 16.78 -10.42 2.25
N PRO A 161 16.18 -10.69 1.07
CA PRO A 161 15.30 -9.72 0.41
C PRO A 161 14.09 -9.35 1.28
N PHE A 162 13.47 -10.31 1.98
CA PHE A 162 12.38 -10.03 2.91
C PHE A 162 12.80 -9.03 4.01
N TRP A 163 13.97 -9.23 4.62
CA TRP A 163 14.46 -8.32 5.67
C TRP A 163 14.81 -6.93 5.13
N PHE A 164 15.38 -6.83 3.92
CA PHE A 164 15.55 -5.53 3.25
C PHE A 164 14.20 -4.86 2.99
N GLY A 165 13.19 -5.64 2.61
CA GLY A 165 11.81 -5.18 2.51
C GLY A 165 11.28 -4.62 3.84
N CYS A 166 11.51 -5.29 4.97
CA CYS A 166 11.13 -4.80 6.29
C CYS A 166 11.84 -3.49 6.68
N ILE A 167 13.14 -3.38 6.39
CA ILE A 167 13.92 -2.17 6.66
C ILE A 167 13.38 -0.99 5.84
N ALA A 168 13.16 -1.17 4.53
CA ALA A 168 12.56 -0.13 3.71
C ALA A 168 11.12 0.20 4.16
N GLY A 169 10.34 -0.84 4.46
CA GLY A 169 8.92 -0.74 4.78
C GLY A 169 8.61 -0.05 6.10
N ILE A 170 9.52 -0.09 7.08
CA ILE A 170 9.29 0.56 8.40
C ILE A 170 9.57 2.08 8.36
N VAL A 171 10.38 2.56 7.42
CA VAL A 171 10.82 3.97 7.35
C VAL A 171 9.65 4.96 7.28
N PRO A 172 8.63 4.79 6.42
CA PRO A 172 7.50 5.71 6.40
C PRO A 172 6.77 5.78 7.75
N TRP A 173 6.57 4.65 8.42
CA TRP A 173 5.88 4.57 9.71
C TRP A 173 6.63 5.29 10.83
N LEU A 174 7.97 5.24 10.83
CA LEU A 174 8.78 6.03 11.74
C LEU A 174 8.61 7.53 11.46
N GLY A 175 8.52 7.93 10.19
CA GLY A 175 8.19 9.30 9.81
C GLY A 175 6.81 9.75 10.31
N LEU A 176 5.78 8.91 10.17
CA LEU A 176 4.45 9.18 10.72
C LEU A 176 4.50 9.33 12.25
N LEU A 177 5.24 8.46 12.94
CA LEU A 177 5.36 8.49 14.39
C LEU A 177 6.00 9.80 14.88
N VAL A 178 7.01 10.31 14.17
CA VAL A 178 7.61 11.62 14.47
C VAL A 178 6.56 12.72 14.38
N TYR A 179 5.73 12.73 13.33
CA TYR A 179 4.67 13.74 13.17
C TYR A 179 3.55 13.60 14.20
N VAL A 180 3.23 12.39 14.62
CA VAL A 180 2.22 12.14 15.65
C VAL A 180 2.70 12.54 17.05
N ILE A 181 3.97 12.28 17.37
CA ILE A 181 4.57 12.69 18.65
C ILE A 181 4.86 14.19 18.67
N ALA A 182 5.14 14.78 17.50
CA ALA A 182 5.46 16.20 17.31
C ALA A 182 6.59 16.71 18.26
N PRO A 183 7.77 16.05 18.28
CA PRO A 183 8.87 16.47 19.16
C PRO A 183 9.30 17.91 18.83
N GLY A 184 9.44 18.74 19.86
CA GLY A 184 9.80 20.15 19.71
C GLY A 184 8.62 21.08 19.40
N SER A 185 7.37 20.58 19.38
CA SER A 185 6.19 21.44 19.29
C SER A 185 6.11 22.40 20.48
N THR A 186 5.76 23.66 20.20
CA THR A 186 5.57 24.72 21.20
C THR A 186 4.14 24.80 21.74
N SER A 187 3.24 23.95 21.24
CA SER A 187 1.85 23.82 21.70
C SER A 187 1.37 22.37 21.54
N ASP A 188 0.30 22.00 22.24
CA ASP A 188 -0.30 20.67 22.08
C ASP A 188 -0.86 20.51 20.65
N VAL A 189 -0.40 19.47 19.96
CA VAL A 189 -0.89 19.12 18.61
C VAL A 189 -2.13 18.24 18.77
N ALA A 190 -3.31 18.82 18.57
CA ALA A 190 -4.58 18.11 18.64
C ALA A 190 -4.81 17.29 17.35
N ILE A 191 -4.37 16.03 17.35
CA ILE A 191 -4.57 15.11 16.23
C ILE A 191 -6.00 14.52 16.30
N PRO A 192 -6.80 14.59 15.22
CA PRO A 192 -8.13 14.01 15.21
C PRO A 192 -8.12 12.49 15.44
N GLY A 193 -9.10 11.97 16.17
CA GLY A 193 -9.20 10.54 16.51
C GLY A 193 -9.18 9.60 15.30
N PHE A 194 -9.79 10.00 14.17
CA PHE A 194 -9.80 9.19 12.95
C PHE A 194 -8.39 9.01 12.34
N VAL A 195 -7.48 9.96 12.56
CA VAL A 195 -6.08 9.88 12.09
C VAL A 195 -5.35 8.75 12.82
N TYR A 196 -5.50 8.67 14.15
CA TYR A 196 -4.98 7.54 14.93
C TYR A 196 -5.58 6.20 14.47
N GLY A 197 -6.88 6.17 14.20
CA GLY A 197 -7.57 5.00 13.64
C GLY A 197 -6.93 4.52 12.33
N ILE A 198 -6.70 5.44 11.40
CA ILE A 198 -6.01 5.15 10.12
C ILE A 198 -4.62 4.60 10.36
N ILE A 199 -3.79 5.27 11.16
CA ILE A 199 -2.39 4.88 11.37
C ILE A 199 -2.31 3.48 11.98
N ILE A 200 -3.04 3.24 13.08
CA ILE A 200 -2.98 1.96 13.80
C ILE A 200 -3.53 0.83 12.93
N SER A 201 -4.71 1.02 12.31
CA SER A 201 -5.33 -0.04 11.50
C SER A 201 -4.47 -0.39 10.28
N LEU A 202 -3.95 0.60 9.56
CA LEU A 202 -3.13 0.34 8.37
C LEU A 202 -1.74 -0.17 8.74
N PHE A 203 -1.16 0.22 9.87
CA PHE A 203 0.09 -0.37 10.35
C PHE A 203 -0.07 -1.88 10.59
N LEU A 204 -1.17 -2.29 11.21
CA LEU A 204 -1.48 -3.71 11.42
C LEU A 204 -1.69 -4.45 10.10
N PHE A 205 -2.36 -3.83 9.12
CA PHE A 205 -2.50 -4.44 7.79
C PHE A 205 -1.16 -4.59 7.08
N PHE A 206 -0.30 -3.56 7.06
CA PHE A 206 1.03 -3.64 6.44
C PHE A 206 1.91 -4.73 7.07
N ASN A 207 1.88 -4.87 8.40
CA ASN A 207 2.54 -5.98 9.10
C ASN A 207 1.93 -7.34 8.71
N SER A 208 0.62 -7.40 8.48
CA SER A 208 -0.04 -8.63 8.01
C SER A 208 0.42 -9.03 6.60
N PHE A 209 0.68 -8.08 5.70
CA PHE A 209 1.27 -8.36 4.38
C PHE A 209 2.67 -8.98 4.54
N ALA A 210 3.53 -8.39 5.37
CA ALA A 210 4.86 -8.93 5.65
C ALA A 210 4.78 -10.34 6.26
N LEU A 211 3.86 -10.55 7.20
CA LEU A 211 3.63 -11.84 7.84
C LEU A 211 3.22 -12.92 6.83
N VAL A 212 2.41 -12.59 5.81
CA VAL A 212 2.05 -13.55 4.75
C VAL A 212 3.31 -14.02 4.01
N GLN A 213 4.19 -13.11 3.58
CA GLN A 213 5.43 -13.50 2.90
C GLN A 213 6.31 -14.36 3.81
N TYR A 214 6.51 -13.90 5.05
CA TYR A 214 7.29 -14.64 6.03
C TYR A 214 6.77 -16.07 6.20
N LEU A 215 5.47 -16.24 6.43
CA LEU A 215 4.87 -17.54 6.64
C LEU A 215 4.93 -18.42 5.38
N GLN A 216 4.72 -17.85 4.18
CA GLN A 216 4.90 -18.55 2.91
C GLN A 216 6.33 -19.09 2.75
N TYR A 217 7.34 -18.27 3.05
CA TYR A 217 8.75 -18.63 2.90
C TYR A 217 9.27 -19.56 3.99
N ARG A 218 8.73 -19.47 5.22
CA ARG A 218 8.93 -20.51 6.24
C ARG A 218 8.26 -21.83 5.84
N GLY A 219 7.19 -21.79 5.05
CA GLY A 219 6.57 -22.96 4.41
C GLY A 219 6.06 -24.02 5.38
N LYS A 220 5.73 -23.66 6.63
CA LYS A 220 5.26 -24.58 7.68
C LYS A 220 3.73 -24.74 7.64
N GLY A 221 3.24 -25.95 7.87
CA GLY A 221 1.80 -26.26 7.94
C GLY A 221 1.04 -25.82 6.69
N LYS A 222 -0.10 -25.14 6.87
CA LYS A 222 -0.97 -24.70 5.76
C LYS A 222 -0.28 -23.72 4.79
N TRP A 223 0.81 -23.07 5.20
CA TRP A 223 1.58 -22.13 4.36
C TRP A 223 2.54 -22.82 3.39
N SER A 224 2.68 -24.15 3.45
CA SER A 224 3.40 -24.92 2.43
C SER A 224 2.68 -24.96 1.07
N ASN A 225 1.44 -24.46 1.01
CA ASN A 225 0.67 -24.24 -0.21
C ASN A 225 0.72 -22.75 -0.57
N TYR A 226 1.46 -22.39 -1.61
CA TYR A 226 1.62 -21.01 -2.07
C TYR A 226 0.27 -20.32 -2.31
N LEU A 227 -0.71 -21.04 -2.87
CA LEU A 227 -2.03 -20.48 -3.17
C LEU A 227 -2.83 -20.06 -1.93
N ARG A 228 -2.44 -20.52 -0.74
CA ARG A 228 -3.03 -20.01 0.51
C ARG A 228 -2.59 -18.57 0.76
N GLY A 229 -1.31 -18.27 0.59
CA GLY A 229 -0.81 -16.90 0.74
C GLY A 229 -1.29 -15.99 -0.39
N GLU A 230 -1.41 -16.50 -1.62
CA GLU A 230 -2.06 -15.74 -2.71
C GLU A 230 -3.48 -15.31 -2.35
N ARG A 231 -4.31 -16.21 -1.79
CA ARG A 231 -5.65 -15.83 -1.30
C ARG A 231 -5.59 -14.83 -0.15
N ALA A 232 -4.64 -15.00 0.77
CA ALA A 232 -4.46 -14.09 1.88
C ALA A 232 -4.11 -12.68 1.41
N TYR A 233 -3.23 -12.52 0.42
CA TYR A 233 -2.91 -11.23 -0.18
C TYR A 233 -4.10 -10.55 -0.84
N ILE A 234 -4.91 -11.30 -1.61
CA ILE A 234 -6.11 -10.76 -2.24
C ILE A 234 -7.09 -10.24 -1.17
N VAL A 235 -7.31 -11.01 -0.09
CA VAL A 235 -8.17 -10.58 1.02
C VAL A 235 -7.59 -9.37 1.74
N LEU A 236 -6.30 -9.39 2.08
CA LEU A 236 -5.64 -8.27 2.77
C LEU A 236 -5.68 -7.00 1.91
N SER A 237 -5.49 -7.10 0.59
CA SER A 237 -5.61 -5.97 -0.34
C SER A 237 -7.00 -5.38 -0.30
N LEU A 238 -8.03 -6.22 -0.40
CA LEU A 238 -9.40 -5.77 -0.35
C LEU A 238 -9.71 -5.09 0.98
N VAL A 239 -9.43 -5.75 2.11
CA VAL A 239 -9.79 -5.25 3.44
C VAL A 239 -9.00 -3.99 3.79
N ALA A 240 -7.68 -3.97 3.57
CA ALA A 240 -6.84 -2.81 3.94
C ALA A 240 -7.18 -1.57 3.10
N LYS A 241 -7.40 -1.73 1.79
CA LYS A 241 -7.78 -0.62 0.92
C LYS A 241 -9.19 -0.11 1.23
N SER A 242 -10.13 -1.00 1.50
CA SER A 242 -11.49 -0.62 1.92
C SER A 242 -11.44 0.13 3.25
N ALA A 243 -10.70 -0.38 4.23
CA ALA A 243 -10.52 0.25 5.52
C ALA A 243 -9.93 1.67 5.40
N LEU A 244 -8.88 1.85 4.60
CA LEU A 244 -8.30 3.18 4.38
C LEU A 244 -9.29 4.11 3.66
N ALA A 245 -9.88 3.64 2.56
CA ALA A 245 -10.79 4.46 1.75
C ALA A 245 -11.93 5.02 2.58
N TRP A 246 -12.60 4.18 3.37
CA TRP A 246 -13.77 4.61 4.14
C TRP A 246 -13.42 5.36 5.43
N GLN A 247 -12.26 5.11 6.04
CA GLN A 247 -11.78 5.95 7.15
C GLN A 247 -11.42 7.36 6.67
N ILE A 248 -10.75 7.50 5.52
CA ILE A 248 -10.49 8.81 4.90
C ILE A 248 -11.82 9.45 4.52
N PHE A 249 -12.71 8.70 3.87
CA PHE A 249 -13.98 9.23 3.41
C PHE A 249 -14.81 9.82 4.56
N SER A 250 -14.96 9.07 5.65
CA SER A 250 -15.68 9.53 6.84
C SER A 250 -14.97 10.67 7.56
N GLY A 251 -13.64 10.74 7.50
CA GLY A 251 -12.86 11.76 8.20
C GLY A 251 -12.80 13.10 7.46
N THR A 252 -12.81 13.09 6.12
CA THR A 252 -12.54 14.31 5.33
C THR A 252 -13.40 14.48 4.07
N LEU A 253 -14.06 13.45 3.54
CA LEU A 253 -14.70 13.50 2.21
C LEU A 253 -16.23 13.58 2.21
N ILE A 254 -16.89 13.53 3.37
CA ILE A 254 -18.34 13.73 3.45
C ILE A 254 -18.67 15.15 2.96
N PRO A 255 -19.57 15.32 1.97
CA PRO A 255 -20.02 16.64 1.53
C PRO A 255 -20.69 17.42 2.66
N ALA A 256 -20.53 18.74 2.64
CA ALA A 256 -21.25 19.64 3.53
C ALA A 256 -22.77 19.64 3.26
#